data_AF-A0A5B0CM59-F1
#
_entry.id   AF-A0A5B0CM59-F1
#
_cell.length_a   1.000
_cell.length_b   1.000
_cell.length_c   1.000
_cell.angle_alpha   90.00
_cell.angle_beta   90.00
_cell.angle_gamma   90.00
#
_symmetry.space_group_name_H-M   'P 1'
#
loop_
_entity.id
_entity.type
_entity.pdbx_description
1 polymer ?
#
loop_
_entity_poly.entity_id
_entity_poly.type
_entity_poly.pdbx_seq_one_letter_code
_entity_poly.pdbx_strand_id
1 'polypeptide(L)'
;MKRKLRSGLSASLLAVAACVALHSPYSLAARDAQTILKETCQGCHTPEADNALSRISHQRKTPEGWLMSIARMQVMHGLQISDDDRRTLVKYLADTQGLAPSETDGVRYALERRLNTVEKFDDQTSQMCGRCHSGARVALQRRPAQEWEHLVNFHLGQWPSLEYQALSRDRDWFDLARKEMVPLLAKRYPLDNPAWKKWQSTAPKAEALVGDWSFSGHLPGKGELAGVMSVSADGSDTFKVSVKGQYADGSPFNGDGSAILYTGYEWRGNVTIDGVTMRQVFAAQGNAMQGRMFEAEHDERGLDFVAAKQGSSRLLAVQPGYLKAGAETEVILVGSGLTGKPDFGKGVEVVEVLEQTPERMRVRLKAATNAQPGLRNVTVGTLKGPTLSVYSKIAEVKVVPEFSVARIGEGGGSTPKVQGRFDAEAWGKGADGKPYRIGVFPAQWSVEAFDDRAKEDEDVKFAGTMQADSGVFTPGDAGPNPQRKMSTNNAGNLKVIAAVDDAEKSLTGEGHMIVTVQRWNNPPIP
;
A
#
# COMPACT_ATOMS: atom_id res chain seq x y z
N MET A 1 45.35 6.91 -69.28
CA MET A 1 44.19 7.46 -70.03
C MET A 1 43.26 8.11 -68.99
N LYS A 2 43.27 9.44 -68.75
CA LYS A 2 42.59 10.54 -69.49
C LYS A 2 41.12 10.15 -69.81
N ARG A 3 40.06 10.80 -69.31
CA ARG A 3 39.67 12.24 -69.15
C ARG A 3 38.78 12.37 -67.88
N LYS A 4 38.84 13.34 -66.95
CA LYS A 4 38.87 14.83 -66.89
C LYS A 4 37.61 15.57 -67.40
N LEU A 5 37.30 16.64 -66.64
CA LEU A 5 36.50 17.87 -66.86
C LEU A 5 35.03 17.83 -66.36
N ARG A 6 34.47 18.83 -65.64
CA ARG A 6 34.85 20.17 -65.10
C ARG A 6 33.71 20.58 -64.13
N SER A 7 33.96 20.97 -62.87
CA SER A 7 34.12 22.34 -62.34
C SER A 7 33.15 23.42 -62.86
N GLY A 8 32.41 24.04 -61.94
CA GLY A 8 31.70 25.31 -62.14
C GLY A 8 31.18 25.89 -60.81
N LEU A 9 32.04 26.63 -60.10
CA LEU A 9 31.72 27.50 -58.97
C LEU A 9 31.41 28.91 -59.51
N SER A 10 30.37 29.58 -59.00
CA SER A 10 30.16 31.05 -58.92
C SER A 10 28.78 31.28 -58.28
N ALA A 11 28.68 31.55 -56.98
CA ALA A 11 28.66 32.91 -56.41
C ALA A 11 27.48 33.76 -56.89
N SER A 12 26.46 33.92 -56.05
CA SER A 12 25.71 35.17 -55.87
C SER A 12 25.09 35.21 -54.48
N LEU A 13 25.30 36.34 -53.83
CA LEU A 13 25.09 36.67 -52.44
C LEU A 13 23.92 37.67 -52.38
N LEU A 14 23.20 37.70 -51.25
CA LEU A 14 22.11 38.62 -50.84
C LEU A 14 20.69 38.35 -51.37
N ALA A 15 19.82 37.89 -50.45
CA ALA A 15 18.77 38.73 -49.88
C ALA A 15 18.23 38.12 -48.58
N VAL A 16 18.34 38.88 -47.49
CA VAL A 16 17.67 38.67 -46.20
C VAL A 16 16.19 39.01 -46.36
N ALA A 17 15.28 38.09 -46.03
CA ALA A 17 13.91 38.41 -45.63
C ALA A 17 13.22 37.22 -44.93
N ALA A 18 13.07 37.37 -43.62
CA ALA A 18 11.94 36.93 -42.79
C ALA A 18 11.27 35.56 -43.07
N CYS A 19 11.57 34.58 -42.21
CA CYS A 19 10.59 33.64 -41.65
C CYS A 19 11.05 33.22 -40.24
N VAL A 20 11.11 34.20 -39.33
CA VAL A 20 10.97 33.93 -37.89
C VAL A 20 9.48 34.06 -37.60
N ALA A 21 8.75 32.94 -37.63
CA ALA A 21 7.49 32.74 -36.92
C ALA A 21 7.01 31.31 -37.13
N LEU A 22 6.51 30.70 -36.04
CA LEU A 22 5.92 29.36 -35.90
C LEU A 22 6.82 28.29 -35.25
N HIS A 23 7.53 28.67 -34.20
CA HIS A 23 7.50 27.86 -32.98
C HIS A 23 6.62 28.59 -31.97
N SER A 24 5.30 28.42 -32.08
CA SER A 24 4.43 28.69 -30.95
C SER A 24 4.61 27.53 -29.98
N PRO A 25 5.17 27.73 -28.77
CA PRO A 25 4.84 26.82 -27.69
C PRO A 25 3.36 27.09 -27.41
N TYR A 26 2.47 26.28 -27.97
CA TYR A 26 1.14 26.16 -27.38
C TYR A 26 1.35 25.52 -26.01
N SER A 27 1.67 26.35 -25.03
CA SER A 27 1.32 26.07 -23.65
C SER A 27 -0.20 26.14 -23.62
N LEU A 28 -0.86 25.06 -24.03
CA LEU A 28 -2.30 24.91 -23.81
C LEU A 28 -2.46 24.97 -22.30
N ALA A 29 -3.17 26.00 -21.82
CA ALA A 29 -3.61 26.04 -20.45
C ALA A 29 -4.28 24.69 -20.12
N ALA A 30 -3.96 24.11 -18.96
CA ALA A 30 -4.58 22.87 -18.53
C ALA A 30 -6.11 23.01 -18.61
N ARG A 31 -6.78 22.12 -19.34
CA ARG A 31 -8.24 22.14 -19.46
C ARG A 31 -8.84 21.88 -18.10
N ASP A 32 -9.89 22.63 -17.74
CA ASP A 32 -10.63 22.37 -16.51
C ASP A 32 -11.49 21.10 -16.65
N ALA A 33 -11.82 20.49 -15.52
CA ALA A 33 -12.50 19.20 -15.49
C ALA A 33 -13.89 19.22 -16.13
N GLN A 34 -14.65 20.31 -15.97
CA GLN A 34 -15.98 20.44 -16.55
C GLN A 34 -15.91 20.51 -18.08
N THR A 35 -14.95 21.26 -18.63
CA THR A 35 -14.67 21.28 -20.06
C THR A 35 -14.30 19.88 -20.56
N ILE A 36 -13.43 19.16 -19.86
CA ILE A 36 -13.07 17.78 -20.23
C ILE A 36 -14.32 16.87 -20.20
N LEU A 37 -15.14 16.91 -19.15
CA LEU A 37 -16.37 16.11 -19.06
C LEU A 37 -17.32 16.38 -20.24
N LYS A 38 -17.50 17.65 -20.58
CA LYS A 38 -18.35 18.08 -21.71
C LYS A 38 -17.82 17.57 -23.04
N GLU A 39 -16.53 17.76 -23.30
CA GLU A 39 -15.93 17.46 -24.61
C GLU A 39 -15.63 15.97 -24.80
N THR A 40 -15.36 15.25 -23.71
CA THR A 40 -14.82 13.88 -23.75
C THR A 40 -15.83 12.83 -23.27
N CYS A 41 -16.81 13.17 -22.43
CA CYS A 41 -17.75 12.19 -21.86
C CYS A 41 -19.19 12.36 -22.36
N GLN A 42 -19.63 13.58 -22.69
CA GLN A 42 -21.04 13.88 -22.98
C GLN A 42 -21.62 13.15 -24.20
N GLY A 43 -20.78 12.77 -25.18
CA GLY A 43 -21.24 12.03 -26.36
C GLY A 43 -21.85 10.66 -26.04
N CYS A 44 -21.50 10.08 -24.90
CA CYS A 44 -22.05 8.80 -24.41
C CYS A 44 -22.84 8.95 -23.11
N HIS A 45 -22.49 9.94 -22.28
CA HIS A 45 -23.18 10.23 -21.03
C HIS A 45 -24.14 11.41 -21.20
N THR A 46 -25.44 11.14 -21.12
CA THR A 46 -26.49 12.15 -21.25
C THR A 46 -26.36 13.24 -20.18
N PRO A 47 -26.40 14.55 -20.55
CA PRO A 47 -26.53 15.66 -19.61
C PRO A 47 -27.79 15.61 -18.76
N GLU A 48 -27.64 15.99 -17.51
CA GLU A 48 -28.70 16.13 -16.52
C GLU A 48 -28.61 17.53 -15.87
N ALA A 49 -29.46 17.81 -14.89
CA ALA A 49 -29.45 19.10 -14.17
C ALA A 49 -28.11 19.33 -13.43
N ASP A 50 -27.79 20.59 -13.12
CA ASP A 50 -26.62 20.98 -12.30
C ASP A 50 -25.25 20.48 -12.83
N ASN A 51 -25.09 20.45 -14.15
CA ASN A 51 -23.91 19.90 -14.85
C ASN A 51 -23.66 18.40 -14.57
N ALA A 52 -24.67 17.67 -14.10
CA ALA A 52 -24.58 16.25 -13.91
C ALA A 52 -24.55 15.51 -15.27
N LEU A 53 -23.94 14.33 -15.26
CA LEU A 53 -23.91 13.40 -16.38
C LEU A 53 -24.40 12.04 -15.91
N SER A 54 -25.26 11.41 -16.72
CA SER A 54 -25.79 10.07 -16.45
C SER A 54 -24.67 9.10 -16.09
N ARG A 55 -24.93 8.22 -15.11
CA ARG A 55 -23.96 7.30 -14.48
C ARG A 55 -22.85 7.99 -13.67
N ILE A 56 -22.15 8.97 -14.25
CA ILE A 56 -20.98 9.62 -13.65
C ILE A 56 -21.38 10.30 -12.34
N SER A 57 -22.47 11.06 -12.35
CA SER A 57 -22.92 11.85 -11.19
C SER A 57 -23.65 11.05 -10.11
N HIS A 58 -23.82 9.75 -10.31
CA HIS A 58 -24.61 8.87 -9.44
C HIS A 58 -23.76 7.81 -8.72
N GLN A 59 -22.44 8.00 -8.68
CA GLN A 59 -21.51 7.09 -8.01
C GLN A 59 -20.48 7.89 -7.22
N ARG A 60 -20.03 7.36 -6.07
CA ARG A 60 -18.84 7.86 -5.36
C ARG A 60 -17.80 6.77 -5.16
N LYS A 61 -16.52 7.10 -5.29
CA LYS A 61 -15.38 6.16 -5.27
C LYS A 61 -14.11 6.80 -4.72
N THR A 62 -13.13 5.97 -4.42
CA THR A 62 -11.75 6.42 -4.15
C THR A 62 -11.09 6.99 -5.42
N PRO A 63 -9.96 7.70 -5.30
CA PRO A 63 -9.19 8.17 -6.47
C PRO A 63 -8.85 7.03 -7.45
N GLU A 64 -8.40 5.89 -6.92
CA GLU A 64 -8.11 4.69 -7.69
C GLU A 64 -9.36 4.11 -8.39
N GLY A 65 -10.52 4.16 -7.73
CA GLY A 65 -11.79 3.69 -8.30
C GLY A 65 -12.28 4.56 -9.47
N TRP A 66 -12.02 5.87 -9.41
CA TRP A 66 -12.28 6.78 -10.53
C TRP A 66 -11.31 6.53 -11.68
N LEU A 67 -10.01 6.39 -11.40
CA LEU A 67 -9.01 6.02 -12.40
C LEU A 67 -9.37 4.71 -13.12
N MET A 68 -9.78 3.68 -12.37
CA MET A 68 -10.24 2.41 -12.95
C MET A 68 -11.47 2.57 -13.85
N SER A 69 -12.39 3.46 -13.48
CA SER A 69 -13.59 3.70 -14.28
C SER A 69 -13.25 4.39 -15.61
N ILE A 70 -12.39 5.41 -15.58
CA ILE A 70 -11.94 6.11 -16.79
C ILE A 70 -11.06 5.19 -17.67
N ALA A 71 -10.13 4.44 -17.06
CA ALA A 71 -9.31 3.47 -17.78
C ALA A 71 -10.16 2.41 -18.49
N ARG A 72 -11.25 1.96 -17.87
CA ARG A 72 -12.19 1.05 -18.51
C ARG A 72 -12.89 1.68 -19.73
N MET A 73 -13.19 2.97 -19.72
CA MET A 73 -13.73 3.65 -20.90
C MET A 73 -12.72 3.67 -22.05
N GLN A 74 -11.43 3.83 -21.76
CA GLN A 74 -10.37 3.75 -22.77
C GLN A 74 -10.28 2.33 -23.36
N VAL A 75 -10.22 1.31 -22.49
CA VAL A 75 -10.00 -0.08 -22.90
C VAL A 75 -11.24 -0.71 -23.54
N MET A 76 -12.43 -0.49 -23.00
CA MET A 76 -13.65 -1.18 -23.45
C MET A 76 -14.50 -0.35 -24.44
N HIS A 77 -14.38 0.97 -24.42
CA HIS A 77 -15.23 1.87 -25.21
C HIS A 77 -14.43 2.86 -26.06
N GLY A 78 -13.11 2.70 -26.17
CA GLY A 78 -12.25 3.47 -27.08
C GLY A 78 -12.09 4.95 -26.72
N LEU A 79 -12.38 5.36 -25.48
CA LEU A 79 -12.21 6.75 -25.04
C LEU A 79 -10.79 7.24 -25.32
N GLN A 80 -10.67 8.33 -26.07
CA GLN A 80 -9.40 9.02 -26.29
C GLN A 80 -9.27 10.16 -25.27
N ILE A 81 -8.31 10.02 -24.37
CA ILE A 81 -8.01 11.01 -23.33
C ILE A 81 -6.52 10.95 -23.02
N SER A 82 -5.90 12.11 -22.87
CA SER A 82 -4.49 12.21 -22.46
C SER A 82 -4.32 11.82 -20.99
N ASP A 83 -3.09 11.50 -20.58
CA ASP A 83 -2.79 11.21 -19.18
C ASP A 83 -3.00 12.43 -18.27
N ASP A 84 -2.75 13.65 -18.79
CA ASP A 84 -2.98 14.90 -18.06
C ASP A 84 -4.47 15.14 -17.82
N ASP A 85 -5.29 15.09 -18.88
CA ASP A 85 -6.75 15.25 -18.74
C ASP A 85 -7.35 14.16 -17.85
N ARG A 86 -6.84 12.92 -17.96
CA ARG A 86 -7.25 11.82 -17.09
C ARG A 86 -6.92 12.10 -15.63
N ARG A 87 -5.72 12.61 -15.32
CA ARG A 87 -5.35 13.05 -13.96
C ARG A 87 -6.27 14.16 -13.46
N THR A 88 -6.57 15.15 -14.31
CA THR A 88 -7.49 16.25 -13.98
C THR A 88 -8.89 15.74 -13.65
N LEU A 89 -9.44 14.83 -14.47
CA LEU A 89 -10.75 14.23 -14.19
C LEU A 89 -10.75 13.35 -12.93
N VAL A 90 -9.70 12.56 -12.70
CA VAL A 90 -9.59 11.75 -11.48
C VAL A 90 -9.58 12.65 -10.25
N LYS A 91 -8.80 13.74 -10.25
CA LYS A 91 -8.77 14.71 -9.16
C LYS A 91 -10.14 15.31 -8.91
N TYR A 92 -10.78 15.83 -9.96
CA TYR A 92 -12.10 16.43 -9.86
C TYR A 92 -13.17 15.47 -9.33
N LEU A 93 -13.26 14.26 -9.89
CA LEU A 93 -14.26 13.26 -9.49
C LEU A 93 -13.99 12.71 -8.10
N ALA A 94 -12.72 12.54 -7.70
CA ALA A 94 -12.37 12.12 -6.35
C ALA A 94 -12.75 13.17 -5.30
N ASP A 95 -12.60 14.46 -5.59
CA ASP A 95 -12.94 15.52 -4.64
C ASP A 95 -14.44 15.78 -4.54
N THR A 96 -15.14 15.75 -5.67
CA THR A 96 -16.57 16.04 -5.74
C THR A 96 -17.43 14.82 -5.38
N GLN A 97 -16.92 13.62 -5.67
CA GLN A 97 -17.63 12.34 -5.56
C GLN A 97 -16.73 11.28 -4.91
N GLY A 98 -16.03 11.69 -3.85
CA GLY A 98 -15.14 10.85 -3.04
C GLY A 98 -15.84 10.05 -1.96
N LEU A 99 -15.05 9.42 -1.10
CA LEU A 99 -15.51 8.73 0.10
C LEU A 99 -15.02 9.47 1.35
N ALA A 100 -15.87 9.59 2.36
CA ALA A 100 -15.43 10.08 3.66
C ALA A 100 -14.42 9.10 4.29
N PRO A 101 -13.55 9.53 5.22
CA PRO A 101 -12.60 8.64 5.86
C PRO A 101 -13.23 7.36 6.44
N SER A 102 -14.33 7.52 7.19
CA SER A 102 -15.07 6.40 7.80
C SER A 102 -15.73 5.45 6.79
N GLU A 103 -15.87 5.87 5.53
CA GLU A 103 -16.38 5.00 4.47
C GLU A 103 -15.31 4.07 3.90
N THR A 104 -14.04 4.28 4.24
CA THR A 104 -12.90 3.43 3.85
C THR A 104 -12.39 2.51 4.96
N ASP A 105 -12.93 2.66 6.17
CA ASP A 105 -12.52 1.90 7.35
C ASP A 105 -12.60 0.39 7.10
N GLY A 106 -11.57 -0.33 7.53
CA GLY A 106 -11.46 -1.78 7.40
C GLY A 106 -11.11 -2.29 5.99
N VAL A 107 -11.14 -1.46 4.95
CA VAL A 107 -10.88 -1.88 3.54
C VAL A 107 -9.76 -1.10 2.84
N ARG A 108 -9.03 -0.25 3.57
CA ARG A 108 -7.89 0.52 3.03
C ARG A 108 -6.74 -0.34 2.53
N TYR A 109 -6.62 -1.59 3.01
CA TYR A 109 -5.62 -2.56 2.56
C TYR A 109 -5.59 -2.74 1.04
N ALA A 110 -6.74 -2.56 0.37
CA ALA A 110 -6.86 -2.66 -1.07
C ALA A 110 -6.19 -1.47 -1.80
N LEU A 111 -6.29 -0.26 -1.24
CA LEU A 111 -5.62 0.95 -1.74
C LEU A 111 -4.12 0.90 -1.42
N GLU A 112 -3.78 0.42 -0.22
CA GLU A 112 -2.40 0.27 0.29
C GLU A 112 -1.64 -0.91 -0.33
N ARG A 113 -2.28 -1.63 -1.26
CA ARG A 113 -1.70 -2.75 -2.01
C ARG A 113 -1.19 -3.90 -1.11
N ARG A 114 -1.96 -4.24 -0.08
CA ARG A 114 -1.68 -5.39 0.79
C ARG A 114 -2.36 -6.65 0.26
N LEU A 115 -1.80 -7.21 -0.82
CA LEU A 115 -2.47 -8.25 -1.60
C LEU A 115 -2.50 -9.64 -0.95
N ASN A 116 -1.73 -9.85 0.13
CA ASN A 116 -1.82 -11.05 0.97
C ASN A 116 -2.92 -10.93 2.05
N THR A 117 -3.74 -9.87 2.03
CA THR A 117 -4.87 -9.76 2.97
C THR A 117 -5.89 -10.87 2.71
N VAL A 118 -6.16 -11.67 3.74
CA VAL A 118 -7.27 -12.63 3.72
C VAL A 118 -8.55 -11.88 4.11
N GLU A 119 -9.39 -11.61 3.11
CA GLU A 119 -10.61 -10.82 3.30
C GLU A 119 -11.63 -11.55 4.18
N LYS A 120 -12.37 -10.78 4.99
CA LYS A 120 -13.47 -11.28 5.83
C LYS A 120 -14.75 -10.52 5.50
N PHE A 121 -15.50 -11.04 4.54
CA PHE A 121 -16.87 -10.61 4.22
C PHE A 121 -17.84 -11.77 4.47
N ASP A 122 -19.14 -11.49 4.56
CA ASP A 122 -20.15 -12.54 4.59
C ASP A 122 -20.09 -13.42 3.33
N ASP A 123 -20.46 -14.70 3.48
CA ASP A 123 -20.39 -15.70 2.41
C ASP A 123 -21.08 -15.26 1.13
N GLN A 124 -22.24 -14.59 1.24
CA GLN A 124 -23.00 -14.14 0.09
C GLN A 124 -22.19 -13.11 -0.73
N THR A 125 -21.60 -12.12 -0.07
CA THR A 125 -20.73 -11.12 -0.71
C THR A 125 -19.46 -11.76 -1.27
N SER A 126 -18.83 -12.65 -0.51
CA SER A 126 -17.62 -13.36 -0.93
C SER A 126 -17.86 -14.19 -2.20
N GLN A 127 -18.94 -14.97 -2.25
CA GLN A 127 -19.27 -15.83 -3.39
C GLN A 127 -19.78 -15.04 -4.59
N MET A 128 -20.65 -14.05 -4.40
CA MET A 128 -21.30 -13.33 -5.51
C MET A 128 -20.43 -12.20 -6.07
N CYS A 129 -19.51 -11.63 -5.28
CA CYS A 129 -18.77 -10.43 -5.66
C CYS A 129 -17.25 -10.50 -5.42
N GLY A 130 -16.78 -11.34 -4.49
CA GLY A 130 -15.37 -11.40 -4.06
C GLY A 130 -14.51 -12.50 -4.73
N ARG A 131 -15.10 -13.37 -5.56
CA ARG A 131 -14.39 -14.53 -6.14
C ARG A 131 -13.49 -14.23 -7.34
N CYS A 132 -13.61 -13.04 -7.94
CA CYS A 132 -12.82 -12.64 -9.12
C CYS A 132 -11.81 -11.53 -8.80
N HIS A 133 -12.24 -10.57 -7.98
CA HIS A 133 -11.44 -9.46 -7.47
C HIS A 133 -11.84 -9.22 -6.01
N SER A 134 -11.09 -8.39 -5.29
CA SER A 134 -11.34 -8.14 -3.86
C SER A 134 -12.79 -7.70 -3.59
N GLY A 135 -13.36 -8.16 -2.47
CA GLY A 135 -14.60 -7.62 -1.91
C GLY A 135 -14.44 -6.16 -1.49
N ALA A 136 -13.23 -5.75 -1.09
CA ALA A 136 -12.89 -4.35 -0.82
C ALA A 136 -13.17 -3.43 -2.01
N ARG A 137 -12.95 -3.88 -3.26
CA ARG A 137 -13.26 -3.09 -4.46
C ARG A 137 -14.75 -2.70 -4.56
N VAL A 138 -15.64 -3.53 -4.01
CA VAL A 138 -17.07 -3.24 -3.91
C VAL A 138 -17.33 -2.28 -2.74
N ALA A 139 -16.76 -2.59 -1.57
CA ALA A 139 -16.93 -1.79 -0.36
C ALA A 139 -16.36 -0.37 -0.46
N LEU A 140 -15.42 -0.12 -1.38
CA LEU A 140 -14.83 1.21 -1.68
C LEU A 140 -15.63 2.00 -2.74
N GLN A 141 -16.94 1.77 -2.83
CA GLN A 141 -17.84 2.51 -3.70
C GLN A 141 -19.18 2.79 -3.00
N ARG A 142 -19.88 3.84 -3.42
CA ARG A 142 -21.21 4.21 -2.92
C ARG A 142 -22.12 4.54 -4.09
N ARG A 143 -23.30 3.94 -4.14
CA ARG A 143 -24.20 4.02 -5.30
C ARG A 143 -25.67 3.86 -4.87
N PRO A 144 -26.65 4.42 -5.61
CA PRO A 144 -28.04 4.05 -5.46
C PRO A 144 -28.28 2.64 -6.02
N ALA A 145 -29.43 2.03 -5.71
CA ALA A 145 -29.79 0.68 -6.18
C ALA A 145 -29.71 0.56 -7.72
N GLN A 146 -30.19 1.56 -8.46
CA GLN A 146 -30.15 1.57 -9.92
C GLN A 146 -28.73 1.44 -10.48
N GLU A 147 -27.74 2.09 -9.84
CA GLU A 147 -26.35 2.04 -10.26
C GLU A 147 -25.63 0.75 -9.85
N TRP A 148 -26.12 0.07 -8.80
CA TRP A 148 -25.73 -1.30 -8.47
C TRP A 148 -26.32 -2.30 -9.47
N GLU A 149 -27.58 -2.11 -9.87
CA GLU A 149 -28.22 -2.95 -10.89
C GLU A 149 -27.52 -2.83 -12.25
N HIS A 150 -27.22 -1.62 -12.69
CA HIS A 150 -26.45 -1.42 -13.91
C HIS A 150 -25.05 -2.05 -13.81
N LEU A 151 -24.45 -2.09 -12.61
CA LEU A 151 -23.17 -2.76 -12.41
C LEU A 151 -23.32 -4.28 -12.57
N VAL A 152 -24.36 -4.90 -12.02
CA VAL A 152 -24.64 -6.34 -12.19
C VAL A 152 -24.84 -6.69 -13.67
N ASN A 153 -25.67 -5.92 -14.38
CA ASN A 153 -25.88 -6.10 -15.81
C ASN A 153 -24.58 -5.94 -16.61
N PHE A 154 -23.75 -4.95 -16.26
CA PHE A 154 -22.43 -4.78 -16.87
C PHE A 154 -21.55 -6.02 -16.69
N HIS A 155 -21.50 -6.61 -15.49
CA HIS A 155 -20.65 -7.78 -15.25
C HIS A 155 -21.06 -8.98 -16.12
N LEU A 156 -22.34 -9.31 -16.15
CA LEU A 156 -22.80 -10.44 -16.96
C LEU A 156 -22.73 -10.13 -18.46
N GLY A 157 -23.05 -8.90 -18.89
CA GLY A 157 -22.96 -8.50 -20.29
C GLY A 157 -21.52 -8.46 -20.82
N GLN A 158 -20.57 -7.99 -20.00
CA GLN A 158 -19.16 -7.91 -20.38
C GLN A 158 -18.44 -9.26 -20.29
N TRP A 159 -18.84 -10.11 -19.33
CA TRP A 159 -18.30 -11.44 -19.14
C TRP A 159 -19.44 -12.47 -19.10
N PRO A 160 -19.98 -12.87 -20.26
CA PRO A 160 -21.11 -13.81 -20.32
C PRO A 160 -20.84 -15.15 -19.65
N SER A 161 -19.58 -15.58 -19.60
CA SER A 161 -19.20 -16.82 -18.90
C SER A 161 -19.28 -16.71 -17.37
N LEU A 162 -19.54 -15.53 -16.81
CA LEU A 162 -19.58 -15.31 -15.36
C LEU A 162 -20.55 -16.28 -14.69
N GLU A 163 -21.77 -16.41 -15.21
CA GLU A 163 -22.81 -17.27 -14.62
C GLU A 163 -22.50 -18.77 -14.73
N TYR A 164 -21.52 -19.16 -15.55
CA TYR A 164 -21.11 -20.56 -15.77
C TYR A 164 -19.89 -20.96 -14.93
N GLN A 165 -19.28 -20.03 -14.20
CA GLN A 165 -18.11 -20.30 -13.36
C GLN A 165 -18.51 -20.97 -12.04
N ALA A 166 -17.52 -21.51 -11.31
CA ALA A 166 -17.73 -21.99 -9.95
C ALA A 166 -18.32 -20.88 -9.07
N LEU A 167 -19.23 -21.26 -8.15
CA LEU A 167 -20.01 -20.36 -7.28
C LEU A 167 -21.02 -19.44 -8.02
N SER A 168 -21.24 -19.68 -9.32
CA SER A 168 -22.34 -19.09 -10.08
C SER A 168 -23.22 -20.14 -10.75
N ARG A 169 -22.63 -21.15 -11.39
CA ARG A 169 -23.39 -22.20 -12.11
C ARG A 169 -24.22 -23.13 -11.22
N ASP A 170 -24.03 -23.03 -9.91
CA ASP A 170 -24.71 -23.81 -8.88
C ASP A 170 -26.02 -23.15 -8.43
N ARG A 171 -26.41 -22.01 -9.01
CA ARG A 171 -27.58 -21.20 -8.63
C ARG A 171 -28.10 -20.39 -9.81
N ASP A 172 -29.29 -19.81 -9.68
CA ASP A 172 -29.80 -18.79 -10.61
C ASP A 172 -29.09 -17.45 -10.33
N TRP A 173 -27.85 -17.34 -10.83
CA TRP A 173 -26.94 -16.27 -10.44
C TRP A 173 -27.50 -14.88 -10.75
N PHE A 174 -28.12 -14.69 -11.92
CA PHE A 174 -28.60 -13.38 -12.35
C PHE A 174 -29.84 -12.94 -11.55
N ASP A 175 -30.78 -13.85 -11.29
CA ASP A 175 -31.97 -13.55 -10.50
C ASP A 175 -31.59 -13.18 -9.06
N LEU A 176 -30.69 -13.96 -8.43
CA LEU A 176 -30.15 -13.67 -7.10
C LEU A 176 -29.37 -12.35 -7.07
N ALA A 177 -28.54 -12.07 -8.08
CA ALA A 177 -27.79 -10.83 -8.16
C ALA A 177 -28.72 -9.60 -8.23
N ARG A 178 -29.83 -9.66 -8.98
CA ARG A 178 -30.78 -8.55 -9.09
C ARG A 178 -31.71 -8.43 -7.89
N LYS A 179 -32.27 -9.53 -7.40
CA LYS A 179 -33.30 -9.50 -6.35
C LYS A 179 -32.72 -9.41 -4.95
N GLU A 180 -31.51 -9.94 -4.72
CA GLU A 180 -30.91 -9.97 -3.39
C GLU A 180 -29.68 -9.07 -3.28
N MET A 181 -28.72 -9.20 -4.20
CA MET A 181 -27.45 -8.46 -4.09
C MET A 181 -27.62 -6.97 -4.33
N VAL A 182 -28.43 -6.53 -5.31
CA VAL A 182 -28.65 -5.09 -5.55
C VAL A 182 -29.26 -4.39 -4.33
N PRO A 183 -30.36 -4.87 -3.71
CA PRO A 183 -30.87 -4.27 -2.47
C PRO A 183 -29.86 -4.30 -1.32
N LEU A 184 -29.12 -5.41 -1.17
CA LEU A 184 -28.10 -5.54 -0.12
C LEU A 184 -26.99 -4.50 -0.26
N LEU A 185 -26.45 -4.34 -1.48
CA LEU A 185 -25.39 -3.38 -1.79
C LEU A 185 -25.88 -1.93 -1.66
N ALA A 186 -27.11 -1.64 -2.10
CA ALA A 186 -27.71 -0.31 -1.94
C ALA A 186 -27.89 0.06 -0.46
N LYS A 187 -28.25 -0.91 0.40
CA LYS A 187 -28.37 -0.71 1.84
C LYS A 187 -27.02 -0.52 2.52
N ARG A 188 -26.01 -1.34 2.18
CA ARG A 188 -24.68 -1.30 2.81
C ARG A 188 -23.84 -0.11 2.34
N TYR A 189 -23.97 0.26 1.07
CA TYR A 189 -23.12 1.23 0.40
C TYR A 189 -23.95 2.28 -0.36
N PRO A 190 -24.86 3.00 0.33
CA PRO A 190 -25.75 3.97 -0.30
C PRO A 190 -24.98 5.19 -0.81
N LEU A 191 -25.44 5.77 -1.92
CA LEU A 191 -24.90 7.04 -2.44
C LEU A 191 -25.03 8.16 -1.41
N ASP A 192 -26.26 8.33 -0.87
CA ASP A 192 -26.57 9.31 0.17
C ASP A 192 -26.19 8.76 1.54
N ASN A 193 -24.92 8.90 1.88
CA ASN A 193 -24.39 8.61 3.20
C ASN A 193 -24.11 9.93 3.94
N PRO A 194 -24.72 10.18 5.11
CA PRO A 194 -24.50 11.41 5.89
C PRO A 194 -23.02 11.68 6.22
N ALA A 195 -22.20 10.62 6.32
CA ALA A 195 -20.76 10.76 6.54
C ALA A 195 -20.07 11.61 5.46
N TRP A 196 -20.49 11.49 4.20
CA TRP A 196 -19.91 12.24 3.09
C TRP A 196 -20.24 13.74 3.16
N LYS A 197 -21.53 14.07 3.31
CA LYS A 197 -21.98 15.46 3.46
C LYS A 197 -21.31 16.15 4.65
N LYS A 198 -21.20 15.43 5.78
CA LYS A 198 -20.47 15.91 6.96
C LYS A 198 -19.01 16.16 6.62
N TRP A 199 -18.34 15.20 5.98
CA TRP A 199 -16.94 15.33 5.61
C TRP A 199 -16.68 16.51 4.68
N GLN A 200 -17.49 16.71 3.64
CA GLN A 200 -17.36 17.86 2.73
C GLN A 200 -17.41 19.21 3.46
N SER A 201 -18.20 19.31 4.53
CA SER A 201 -18.29 20.54 5.34
C SER A 201 -17.13 20.74 6.33
N THR A 202 -16.38 19.69 6.66
CA THR A 202 -15.35 19.70 7.71
C THR A 202 -13.95 19.34 7.22
N ALA A 203 -13.80 18.97 5.93
CA ALA A 203 -12.54 18.55 5.36
C ALA A 203 -11.48 19.66 5.56
N PRO A 204 -10.31 19.34 6.13
CA PRO A 204 -9.24 20.31 6.28
C PRO A 204 -8.77 20.81 4.91
N LYS A 205 -8.33 22.07 4.85
CA LYS A 205 -7.65 22.57 3.66
C LYS A 205 -6.26 21.96 3.54
N ALA A 206 -5.79 21.79 2.31
CA ALA A 206 -4.49 21.20 1.99
C ALA A 206 -3.31 21.90 2.67
N GLU A 207 -3.37 23.23 2.87
CA GLU A 207 -2.29 23.98 3.51
C GLU A 207 -2.06 23.55 4.97
N ALA A 208 -3.07 22.95 5.61
CA ALA A 208 -2.94 22.40 6.97
C ALA A 208 -1.93 21.25 7.05
N LEU A 209 -1.58 20.60 5.92
CA LEU A 209 -0.61 19.52 5.87
C LEU A 209 0.85 19.99 5.72
N VAL A 210 1.08 21.26 5.36
CA VAL A 210 2.42 21.83 5.18
C VAL A 210 3.17 21.88 6.50
N GLY A 211 4.44 21.46 6.47
CA GLY A 211 5.35 21.40 7.61
C GLY A 211 6.06 20.06 7.72
N ASP A 212 6.77 19.89 8.82
CA ASP A 212 7.53 18.66 9.10
C ASP A 212 6.66 17.63 9.81
N TRP A 213 6.93 16.36 9.54
CA TRP A 213 6.21 15.21 10.08
C TRP A 213 7.20 14.16 10.58
N SER A 214 7.28 13.95 11.89
CA SER A 214 7.99 12.77 12.41
C SER A 214 7.27 11.52 11.98
N PHE A 215 7.99 10.52 11.49
CA PHE A 215 7.42 9.24 11.10
C PHE A 215 8.16 8.06 11.72
N SER A 216 7.44 6.95 11.82
CA SER A 216 7.95 5.62 12.14
C SER A 216 7.33 4.61 11.18
N GLY A 217 8.08 3.56 10.86
CA GLY A 217 7.61 2.48 10.02
C GLY A 217 8.36 1.17 10.26
N HIS A 218 7.92 0.13 9.56
CA HIS A 218 8.54 -1.19 9.57
C HIS A 218 8.41 -1.85 8.19
N LEU A 219 9.54 -2.32 7.65
CA LEU A 219 9.60 -3.06 6.40
C LEU A 219 9.86 -4.55 6.69
N PRO A 220 8.93 -5.47 6.37
CA PRO A 220 9.16 -6.90 6.55
C PRO A 220 10.43 -7.40 5.86
N GLY A 221 11.24 -8.13 6.62
CA GLY A 221 12.54 -8.62 6.21
C GLY A 221 13.67 -7.57 6.13
N LYS A 222 13.44 -6.35 6.64
CA LYS A 222 14.49 -5.34 6.83
C LYS A 222 14.46 -4.71 8.23
N GLY A 223 13.27 -4.40 8.75
CA GLY A 223 13.08 -3.92 10.11
C GLY A 223 12.50 -2.51 10.23
N GLU A 224 12.58 -1.99 11.45
CA GLU A 224 12.04 -0.69 11.84
C GLU A 224 12.83 0.47 11.23
N LEU A 225 12.15 1.57 10.96
CA LEU A 225 12.75 2.84 10.53
C LEU A 225 12.04 4.03 11.17
N ALA A 226 12.72 5.17 11.18
CA ALA A 226 12.17 6.44 11.65
C ALA A 226 12.86 7.62 10.99
N GLY A 227 12.20 8.78 11.03
CA GLY A 227 12.76 10.00 10.47
C GLY A 227 11.77 11.17 10.48
N VAL A 228 12.06 12.17 9.64
CA VAL A 228 11.21 13.33 9.39
C VAL A 228 10.90 13.43 7.90
N MET A 229 9.62 13.64 7.58
CA MET A 229 9.13 13.96 6.25
C MET A 229 8.74 15.45 6.22
N SER A 230 9.42 16.24 5.39
CA SER A 230 9.12 17.65 5.17
C SER A 230 8.14 17.81 3.99
N VAL A 231 7.03 18.48 4.24
CA VAL A 231 5.96 18.74 3.27
C VAL A 231 5.89 20.23 2.99
N SER A 232 6.01 20.63 1.73
CA SER A 232 5.86 22.02 1.27
C SER A 232 4.85 22.12 0.14
N ALA A 233 4.11 23.23 0.07
CA ALA A 233 3.11 23.44 -0.97
C ALA A 233 3.76 23.58 -2.36
N ASP A 234 3.10 23.02 -3.37
CA ASP A 234 3.50 23.08 -4.79
C ASP A 234 2.26 23.27 -5.69
N GLY A 235 1.26 24.00 -5.17
CA GLY A 235 -0.07 24.20 -5.76
C GLY A 235 -1.15 24.15 -4.69
N SER A 236 -2.43 24.01 -5.09
CA SER A 236 -3.55 24.00 -4.14
C SER A 236 -3.59 22.73 -3.30
N ASP A 237 -3.48 21.57 -3.94
CA ASP A 237 -3.53 20.24 -3.30
C ASP A 237 -2.32 19.37 -3.66
N THR A 238 -1.26 20.00 -4.14
CA THR A 238 -0.01 19.37 -4.57
C THR A 238 1.13 19.81 -3.66
N PHE A 239 2.07 18.91 -3.41
CA PHE A 239 3.15 19.11 -2.46
C PHE A 239 4.48 18.61 -2.99
N LYS A 240 5.55 19.28 -2.60
CA LYS A 240 6.91 18.70 -2.59
C LYS A 240 7.13 17.99 -1.27
N VAL A 241 7.74 16.81 -1.36
CA VAL A 241 7.99 15.91 -0.23
C VAL A 241 9.49 15.62 -0.17
N SER A 242 10.10 15.82 0.99
CA SER A 242 11.47 15.37 1.29
C SER A 242 11.43 14.46 2.50
N VAL A 243 12.11 13.33 2.44
CA VAL A 243 12.17 12.32 3.50
C VAL A 243 13.61 12.20 3.95
N LYS A 244 13.83 12.33 5.27
CA LYS A 244 15.12 12.09 5.90
C LYS A 244 14.94 11.12 7.07
N GLY A 245 15.59 9.98 7.00
CA GLY A 245 15.45 8.93 8.00
C GLY A 245 16.52 7.87 7.94
N GLN A 246 16.38 6.88 8.81
CA GLN A 246 17.27 5.74 8.90
C GLN A 246 16.52 4.50 9.40
N TYR A 247 16.97 3.34 8.96
CA TYR A 247 16.58 2.05 9.52
C TYR A 247 17.27 1.80 10.88
N ALA A 248 16.77 0.83 11.63
CA ALA A 248 17.34 0.41 12.90
C ALA A 248 18.80 -0.11 12.78
N ASP A 249 19.18 -0.65 11.61
CA ASP A 249 20.56 -1.06 11.30
C ASP A 249 21.49 0.13 10.96
N GLY A 250 20.97 1.35 10.94
CA GLY A 250 21.69 2.58 10.60
C GLY A 250 21.76 2.90 9.11
N SER A 251 21.23 2.04 8.23
CA SER A 251 21.16 2.34 6.80
C SER A 251 20.22 3.52 6.53
N PRO A 252 20.56 4.42 5.57
CA PRO A 252 19.76 5.59 5.29
C PRO A 252 18.39 5.24 4.72
N PHE A 253 17.44 6.17 4.88
CA PHE A 253 16.14 6.18 4.22
C PHE A 253 15.82 7.60 3.80
N ASN A 254 16.50 8.08 2.75
CA ASN A 254 16.45 9.46 2.31
C ASN A 254 15.93 9.59 0.88
N GLY A 255 15.18 10.65 0.60
CA GLY A 255 14.75 10.91 -0.77
C GLY A 255 13.78 12.05 -0.91
N ASP A 256 13.42 12.33 -2.15
CA ASP A 256 12.58 13.47 -2.52
C ASP A 256 11.52 13.05 -3.56
N GLY A 257 10.44 13.83 -3.62
CA GLY A 257 9.35 13.57 -4.53
C GLY A 257 8.21 14.56 -4.39
N SER A 258 7.02 14.11 -4.78
CA SER A 258 5.81 14.92 -4.73
C SER A 258 4.60 14.12 -4.27
N ALA A 259 3.56 14.83 -3.86
CA ALA A 259 2.30 14.23 -3.47
C ALA A 259 1.11 15.07 -3.91
N ILE A 260 -0.05 14.42 -3.97
CA ILE A 260 -1.35 15.02 -4.22
C ILE A 260 -2.29 14.61 -3.09
N LEU A 261 -3.08 15.55 -2.59
CA LEU A 261 -4.18 15.29 -1.68
C LEU A 261 -5.49 15.21 -2.46
N TYR A 262 -6.20 14.10 -2.34
CA TYR A 262 -7.55 13.93 -2.84
C TYR A 262 -8.54 14.00 -1.68
N THR A 263 -9.74 14.53 -1.93
CA THR A 263 -10.88 14.51 -0.98
C THR A 263 -10.53 15.08 0.42
N GLY A 264 -9.47 15.88 0.54
CA GLY A 264 -9.01 16.48 1.80
C GLY A 264 -8.33 15.52 2.80
N TYR A 265 -8.12 14.24 2.46
CA TYR A 265 -7.38 13.29 3.33
C TYR A 265 -6.65 12.16 2.60
N GLU A 266 -7.02 11.82 1.35
CA GLU A 266 -6.39 10.73 0.61
C GLU A 266 -5.07 11.23 0.00
N TRP A 267 -3.98 11.00 0.72
CA TRP A 267 -2.64 11.35 0.29
C TRP A 267 -2.08 10.31 -0.67
N ARG A 268 -1.62 10.76 -1.84
CA ARG A 268 -0.92 9.94 -2.83
C ARG A 268 0.41 10.58 -3.17
N GLY A 269 1.48 9.96 -2.69
CA GLY A 269 2.85 10.41 -2.93
C GLY A 269 3.61 9.50 -3.90
N ASN A 270 4.62 10.08 -4.54
CA ASN A 270 5.67 9.40 -5.27
C ASN A 270 7.00 9.99 -4.80
N VAL A 271 7.82 9.20 -4.12
CA VAL A 271 9.08 9.62 -3.52
C VAL A 271 10.16 8.65 -3.95
N THR A 272 11.29 9.16 -4.45
CA THR A 272 12.43 8.32 -4.80
C THR A 272 13.35 8.22 -3.59
N ILE A 273 13.34 7.07 -2.92
CA ILE A 273 14.17 6.78 -1.75
C ILE A 273 15.36 5.95 -2.20
N ASP A 274 16.57 6.45 -2.00
CA ASP A 274 17.82 5.75 -2.34
C ASP A 274 17.82 5.15 -3.77
N GLY A 275 17.26 5.90 -4.74
CA GLY A 275 17.16 5.51 -6.15
C GLY A 275 15.95 4.64 -6.50
N VAL A 276 15.14 4.23 -5.53
CA VAL A 276 13.93 3.42 -5.73
C VAL A 276 12.69 4.28 -5.62
N THR A 277 11.85 4.28 -6.66
CA THR A 277 10.59 5.02 -6.64
C THR A 277 9.55 4.30 -5.78
N MET A 278 9.12 4.96 -4.71
CA MET A 278 8.13 4.47 -3.76
C MET A 278 6.82 5.25 -3.89
N ARG A 279 5.69 4.54 -3.87
CA ARG A 279 4.35 5.11 -3.74
C ARG A 279 3.98 5.25 -2.27
N GLN A 280 3.40 6.38 -1.91
CA GLN A 280 2.80 6.61 -0.60
C GLN A 280 1.28 6.60 -0.75
N VAL A 281 0.60 5.76 0.03
CA VAL A 281 -0.86 5.70 0.10
C VAL A 281 -1.26 5.88 1.55
N PHE A 282 -1.56 7.13 1.93
CA PHE A 282 -1.88 7.48 3.32
C PHE A 282 -3.28 8.10 3.45
N ALA A 283 -3.86 7.96 4.63
CA ALA A 283 -4.92 8.82 5.12
C ALA A 283 -4.29 9.91 6.01
N ALA A 284 -4.46 11.17 5.63
CA ALA A 284 -4.01 12.34 6.37
C ALA A 284 -5.21 12.96 7.13
N GLN A 285 -5.23 12.84 8.46
CA GLN A 285 -6.32 13.33 9.30
C GLN A 285 -5.78 14.16 10.46
N GLY A 286 -6.04 15.47 10.41
CA GLY A 286 -5.51 16.42 11.39
C GLY A 286 -3.98 16.39 11.40
N ASN A 287 -3.39 16.12 12.57
CA ASN A 287 -1.95 16.06 12.76
C ASN A 287 -1.39 14.62 12.62
N ALA A 288 -2.10 13.72 11.95
CA ALA A 288 -1.71 12.33 11.77
C ALA A 288 -1.74 11.90 10.29
N MET A 289 -0.74 11.13 9.87
CA MET A 289 -0.80 10.35 8.63
C MET A 289 -0.61 8.87 8.94
N GLN A 290 -1.38 8.03 8.29
CA GLN A 290 -1.25 6.57 8.41
C GLN A 290 -1.51 5.89 7.06
N GLY A 291 -0.73 4.87 6.74
CA GLY A 291 -0.99 3.99 5.61
C GLY A 291 0.24 3.17 5.27
N ARG A 292 0.54 3.07 3.97
CA ARG A 292 1.65 2.25 3.47
C ARG A 292 2.48 2.96 2.42
N MET A 293 3.78 2.72 2.45
CA MET A 293 4.73 3.16 1.44
C MET A 293 5.39 1.93 0.78
N PHE A 294 5.35 1.81 -0.54
CA PHE A 294 5.80 0.59 -1.24
C PHE A 294 6.45 0.91 -2.59
N GLU A 295 7.32 0.04 -3.09
CA GLU A 295 7.96 0.22 -4.41
C GLU A 295 6.91 0.30 -5.52
N ALA A 296 7.05 1.25 -6.44
CA ALA A 296 6.06 1.48 -7.49
C ALA A 296 5.87 0.26 -8.41
N GLU A 297 6.91 -0.54 -8.59
CA GLU A 297 6.91 -1.75 -9.44
C GLU A 297 6.63 -3.04 -8.66
N HIS A 298 6.83 -3.02 -7.34
CA HIS A 298 6.76 -4.21 -6.46
C HIS A 298 5.97 -3.88 -5.19
N ASP A 299 4.65 -4.04 -5.25
CA ASP A 299 3.80 -3.65 -4.12
C ASP A 299 3.96 -4.53 -2.87
N GLU A 300 4.54 -5.72 -2.99
CA GLU A 300 4.93 -6.55 -1.84
C GLU A 300 6.11 -5.97 -1.06
N ARG A 301 6.93 -5.12 -1.68
CA ARG A 301 8.10 -4.48 -1.08
C ARG A 301 7.70 -3.13 -0.51
N GLY A 302 7.16 -3.13 0.70
CA GLY A 302 6.68 -1.90 1.31
C GLY A 302 6.49 -2.00 2.80
N LEU A 303 6.49 -0.83 3.42
CA LEU A 303 6.52 -0.60 4.85
C LEU A 303 5.23 0.06 5.34
N ASP A 304 4.84 -0.31 6.55
CA ASP A 304 3.82 0.42 7.29
C ASP A 304 4.35 1.79 7.68
N PHE A 305 3.50 2.82 7.60
CA PHE A 305 3.90 4.19 7.84
C PHE A 305 2.91 4.89 8.75
N VAL A 306 3.41 5.43 9.87
CA VAL A 306 2.68 6.31 10.77
C VAL A 306 3.47 7.59 11.00
N ALA A 307 2.80 8.74 10.95
CA ALA A 307 3.45 10.03 11.16
C ALA A 307 2.61 11.01 11.98
N ALA A 308 3.30 11.92 12.67
CA ALA A 308 2.74 13.01 13.45
C ALA A 308 3.35 14.35 13.01
N LYS A 309 2.50 15.35 12.79
CA LYS A 309 2.93 16.70 12.39
C LYS A 309 3.69 17.39 13.51
N GLN A 310 4.79 18.09 13.20
CA GLN A 310 5.48 18.95 14.17
C GLN A 310 4.59 20.06 14.69
N GLY A 311 4.83 20.45 15.94
CA GLY A 311 3.96 21.34 16.70
C GLY A 311 2.76 20.64 17.35
N SER A 312 2.58 19.33 17.11
CA SER A 312 1.72 18.48 17.92
C SER A 312 2.53 17.77 19.01
N SER A 313 1.84 17.02 19.88
CA SER A 313 2.50 16.20 20.90
C SER A 313 1.98 14.76 20.81
N ARG A 314 2.82 13.86 20.29
CA ARG A 314 2.45 12.46 20.06
C ARG A 314 3.66 11.56 20.10
N LEU A 315 3.60 10.52 20.91
CA LEU A 315 4.56 9.42 20.88
C LEU A 315 4.08 8.36 19.89
N LEU A 316 4.85 8.11 18.82
CA LEU A 316 4.51 7.21 17.72
C LEU A 316 4.96 5.77 17.98
N ALA A 317 6.23 5.59 18.36
CA ALA A 317 6.85 4.27 18.45
C ALA A 317 7.90 4.18 19.56
N VAL A 318 8.18 2.94 19.96
CA VAL A 318 9.32 2.53 20.80
C VAL A 318 10.06 1.46 20.00
N GLN A 319 11.34 1.69 19.72
CA GLN A 319 12.15 0.88 18.81
C GLN A 319 13.47 0.46 19.50
N PRO A 320 13.72 -0.83 19.79
CA PRO A 320 12.79 -1.94 19.64
C PRO A 320 11.63 -1.85 20.64
N GLY A 321 10.48 -2.41 20.28
CA GLY A 321 9.28 -2.44 21.13
C GLY A 321 9.32 -3.42 22.31
N TYR A 322 10.48 -4.00 22.64
CA TYR A 322 10.64 -5.00 23.69
C TYR A 322 11.95 -4.90 24.46
N LEU A 323 11.97 -5.49 25.66
CA LEU A 323 13.12 -5.54 26.57
C LEU A 323 13.12 -6.85 27.37
N LYS A 324 14.25 -7.56 27.39
CA LYS A 324 14.40 -8.80 28.16
C LYS A 324 14.64 -8.49 29.65
N ALA A 325 13.98 -9.22 30.55
CA ALA A 325 14.18 -9.09 31.99
C ALA A 325 15.65 -9.38 32.36
N GLY A 326 16.24 -8.52 33.19
CA GLY A 326 17.66 -8.57 33.57
C GLY A 326 18.63 -8.04 32.52
N ALA A 327 18.16 -7.64 31.33
CA ALA A 327 19.01 -7.08 30.29
C ALA A 327 19.03 -5.54 30.32
N GLU A 328 20.10 -5.01 29.77
CA GLU A 328 20.25 -3.60 29.44
C GLU A 328 20.14 -3.44 27.91
N THR A 329 19.39 -2.44 27.43
CA THR A 329 19.14 -2.24 26.00
C THR A 329 18.92 -0.76 25.71
N GLU A 330 19.44 -0.29 24.58
CA GLU A 330 19.11 1.02 24.05
C GLU A 330 17.78 0.97 23.29
N VAL A 331 16.88 1.89 23.61
CA VAL A 331 15.62 2.08 22.88
C VAL A 331 15.50 3.50 22.36
N ILE A 332 14.77 3.63 21.26
CA ILE A 332 14.48 4.90 20.59
C ILE A 332 12.99 5.15 20.70
N LEU A 333 12.62 6.28 21.30
CA LEU A 333 11.28 6.83 21.24
C LEU A 333 11.19 7.75 20.03
N VAL A 334 10.17 7.54 19.20
CA VAL A 334 9.91 8.34 18.00
C VAL A 334 8.58 9.05 18.17
N GLY A 335 8.52 10.34 17.85
CA GLY A 335 7.29 11.11 18.02
C GLY A 335 7.42 12.55 17.57
N SER A 336 6.48 13.38 17.98
CA SER A 336 6.52 14.83 17.79
C SER A 336 6.27 15.51 19.14
N GLY A 337 6.98 16.61 19.41
CA GLY A 337 6.85 17.38 20.65
C GLY A 337 7.26 16.60 21.90
N LEU A 338 8.21 15.67 21.80
CA LEU A 338 8.69 14.85 22.91
C LEU A 338 9.41 15.72 23.95
N THR A 339 8.74 15.94 25.09
CA THR A 339 9.26 16.77 26.19
C THR A 339 8.96 16.15 27.55
N GLY A 340 9.91 16.29 28.48
CA GLY A 340 9.81 15.70 29.81
C GLY A 340 10.54 14.36 29.94
N LYS A 341 10.39 13.73 31.12
CA LYS A 341 11.09 12.49 31.48
C LYS A 341 10.38 11.27 30.87
N PRO A 342 11.09 10.34 30.22
CA PRO A 342 10.51 9.10 29.78
C PRO A 342 10.29 8.13 30.95
N ASP A 343 9.19 7.37 30.92
CA ASP A 343 8.85 6.30 31.86
C ASP A 343 8.39 5.07 31.06
N PHE A 344 8.95 3.92 31.42
CA PHE A 344 8.73 2.61 30.80
C PHE A 344 8.05 1.61 31.74
N GLY A 345 7.48 2.11 32.85
CA GLY A 345 6.68 1.36 33.79
C GLY A 345 7.46 0.46 34.74
N LYS A 346 6.72 -0.15 35.68
CA LYS A 346 7.25 -0.86 36.86
C LYS A 346 8.31 -1.92 36.55
N GLY A 347 9.54 -1.74 37.02
CA GLY A 347 10.61 -2.73 36.88
C GLY A 347 11.46 -2.56 35.61
N VAL A 348 11.29 -1.43 34.91
CA VAL A 348 12.23 -0.94 33.91
C VAL A 348 12.80 0.38 34.43
N GLU A 349 14.11 0.44 34.51
CA GLU A 349 14.86 1.62 34.91
C GLU A 349 15.37 2.36 33.68
N VAL A 350 15.22 3.68 33.67
CA VAL A 350 15.93 4.56 32.74
C VAL A 350 17.30 4.83 33.32
N VAL A 351 18.31 4.14 32.80
CA VAL A 351 19.70 4.29 33.23
C VAL A 351 20.24 5.63 32.77
N GLU A 352 19.99 5.98 31.51
CA GLU A 352 20.53 7.19 30.89
C GLU A 352 19.64 7.64 29.72
N VAL A 353 19.46 8.95 29.57
CA VAL A 353 18.89 9.55 28.35
C VAL A 353 20.07 10.02 27.50
N LEU A 354 20.35 9.29 26.43
CA LEU A 354 21.51 9.47 25.55
C LEU A 354 21.31 10.64 24.58
N GLU A 355 20.08 10.86 24.15
CA GLU A 355 19.69 11.90 23.20
C GLU A 355 18.23 12.29 23.48
N GLN A 356 17.92 13.59 23.38
CA GLN A 356 16.56 14.08 23.50
C GLN A 356 16.34 15.28 22.57
N THR A 357 15.57 15.04 21.52
CA THR A 357 15.00 16.07 20.63
C THR A 357 13.46 15.99 20.68
N PRO A 358 12.74 16.99 20.16
CA PRO A 358 11.29 16.93 20.04
C PRO A 358 10.78 15.76 19.18
N GLU A 359 11.61 15.20 18.30
CA GLU A 359 11.26 14.15 17.35
C GLU A 359 11.68 12.75 17.84
N ARG A 360 12.74 12.71 18.66
CA ARG A 360 13.43 11.47 19.00
C ARG A 360 14.03 11.53 20.40
N MET A 361 13.92 10.44 21.15
CA MET A 361 14.70 10.24 22.38
C MET A 361 15.40 8.89 22.34
N ARG A 362 16.72 8.86 22.57
CA ARG A 362 17.47 7.61 22.76
C ARG A 362 17.69 7.40 24.23
N VAL A 363 17.31 6.23 24.73
CA VAL A 363 17.29 5.94 26.15
C VAL A 363 17.91 4.58 26.41
N ARG A 364 18.86 4.52 27.34
CA ARG A 364 19.41 3.26 27.85
C ARG A 364 18.52 2.77 28.99
N LEU A 365 17.96 1.59 28.80
CA LEU A 365 17.05 0.95 29.76
C LEU A 365 17.68 -0.27 30.39
N LYS A 366 17.31 -0.53 31.64
CA LYS A 366 17.62 -1.79 32.33
C LYS A 366 16.36 -2.38 32.93
N ALA A 367 16.00 -3.59 32.53
CA ALA A 367 14.94 -4.31 33.21
C ALA A 367 15.51 -5.02 34.44
N ALA A 368 14.79 -4.95 35.57
CA ALA A 368 15.14 -5.75 36.74
C ALA A 368 15.12 -7.25 36.38
N THR A 369 15.99 -8.06 37.00
CA THR A 369 16.01 -9.52 36.80
C THR A 369 14.70 -10.19 37.20
N ASN A 370 13.95 -9.60 38.14
CA ASN A 370 12.63 -10.06 38.57
C ASN A 370 11.46 -9.26 37.93
N ALA A 371 11.73 -8.48 36.88
CA ALA A 371 10.70 -7.73 36.17
C ALA A 371 9.64 -8.70 35.62
N GLN A 372 8.38 -8.46 35.95
CA GLN A 372 7.30 -9.33 35.53
C GLN A 372 7.03 -9.20 34.02
N PRO A 373 6.87 -10.33 33.29
CA PRO A 373 6.50 -10.32 31.87
C PRO A 373 5.16 -9.62 31.62
N GLY A 374 5.12 -8.79 30.57
CA GLY A 374 3.90 -8.10 30.13
C GLY A 374 4.18 -6.73 29.53
N LEU A 375 3.09 -6.08 29.11
CA LEU A 375 3.13 -4.77 28.46
C LEU A 375 3.27 -3.64 29.48
N ARG A 376 4.03 -2.62 29.10
CA ARG A 376 4.20 -1.37 29.85
C ARG A 376 3.76 -0.20 29.00
N ASN A 377 2.89 0.64 29.52
CA ASN A 377 2.57 1.90 28.85
C ASN A 377 3.79 2.80 28.91
N VAL A 378 4.30 3.23 27.76
CA VAL A 378 5.41 4.18 27.70
C VAL A 378 4.82 5.59 27.73
N THR A 379 5.43 6.44 28.56
CA THR A 379 5.08 7.85 28.62
C THR A 379 6.30 8.74 28.52
N VAL A 380 6.11 9.96 28.03
CA VAL A 380 7.11 11.02 28.01
C VAL A 380 6.46 12.26 28.62
N GLY A 381 6.83 12.58 29.87
CA GLY A 381 6.08 13.57 30.66
C GLY A 381 4.63 13.14 30.84
N THR A 382 3.68 13.92 30.32
CA THR A 382 2.24 13.58 30.34
C THR A 382 1.77 12.86 29.07
N LEU A 383 2.63 12.76 28.05
CA LEU A 383 2.30 12.10 26.79
C LEU A 383 2.24 10.59 27.00
N LYS A 384 1.09 10.01 26.66
CA LYS A 384 0.91 8.57 26.55
C LYS A 384 1.26 8.13 25.13
N GLY A 385 1.78 6.93 24.99
CA GLY A 385 2.04 6.36 23.66
C GLY A 385 1.92 4.84 23.62
N PRO A 386 2.72 4.18 22.77
CA PRO A 386 2.68 2.75 22.58
C PRO A 386 3.21 2.03 23.82
N THR A 387 3.16 0.70 23.77
CA THR A 387 3.62 -0.16 24.85
C THR A 387 5.01 -0.70 24.59
N LEU A 388 5.82 -0.85 25.65
CA LEU A 388 7.03 -1.67 25.66
C LEU A 388 6.69 -3.05 26.21
N SER A 389 7.07 -4.11 25.50
CA SER A 389 6.96 -5.48 25.98
C SER A 389 8.15 -5.85 26.87
N VAL A 390 7.92 -6.21 28.13
CA VAL A 390 8.96 -6.84 28.96
C VAL A 390 8.76 -8.35 28.92
N TYR A 391 9.80 -9.13 28.65
CA TYR A 391 9.71 -10.60 28.58
C TYR A 391 10.90 -11.28 29.26
N SER A 392 10.71 -12.51 29.72
CA SER A 392 11.79 -13.33 30.29
C SER A 392 12.21 -14.48 29.35
N LYS A 393 11.23 -15.07 28.68
CA LYS A 393 11.40 -16.13 27.68
C LYS A 393 10.35 -15.99 26.58
N ILE A 394 10.66 -16.51 25.41
CA ILE A 394 9.72 -16.65 24.30
C ILE A 394 8.92 -17.95 24.52
N ALA A 395 7.60 -17.88 24.36
CA ALA A 395 6.70 -19.02 24.49
C ALA A 395 6.34 -19.64 23.13
N GLU A 396 6.28 -18.83 22.08
CA GLU A 396 5.89 -19.22 20.72
C GLU A 396 6.50 -18.24 19.71
N VAL A 397 6.81 -18.73 18.51
CA VAL A 397 7.22 -17.92 17.36
C VAL A 397 6.18 -18.13 16.26
N LYS A 398 5.73 -17.04 15.65
CA LYS A 398 4.78 -17.05 14.52
C LYS A 398 5.43 -16.41 13.30
N VAL A 399 5.29 -17.03 12.15
CA VAL A 399 5.65 -16.42 10.87
C VAL A 399 4.56 -15.44 10.46
N VAL A 400 4.93 -14.21 10.13
CA VAL A 400 4.01 -13.17 9.67
C VAL A 400 4.43 -12.71 8.28
N PRO A 401 3.52 -12.76 7.27
CA PRO A 401 2.18 -13.31 7.34
C PRO A 401 2.18 -14.84 7.48
N GLU A 402 1.17 -15.39 8.17
CA GLU A 402 0.98 -16.85 8.31
C GLU A 402 0.71 -17.51 6.96
N PHE A 403 -0.01 -16.83 6.06
CA PHE A 403 -0.25 -17.26 4.69
C PHE A 403 0.12 -16.15 3.70
N SER A 404 0.80 -16.50 2.62
CA SER A 404 1.15 -15.56 1.55
C SER A 404 1.23 -16.20 0.17
N VAL A 405 1.16 -15.36 -0.85
CA VAL A 405 1.35 -15.75 -2.24
C VAL A 405 2.55 -15.02 -2.82
N ALA A 406 3.56 -15.78 -3.23
CA ALA A 406 4.64 -15.32 -4.11
C ALA A 406 4.29 -15.66 -5.56
N ARG A 407 4.86 -14.93 -6.52
CA ARG A 407 4.60 -15.18 -7.95
C ARG A 407 5.87 -15.18 -8.76
N ILE A 408 6.02 -16.21 -9.60
CA ILE A 408 7.06 -16.24 -10.63
C ILE A 408 6.90 -15.01 -11.55
N GLY A 409 7.98 -14.62 -12.20
CA GLY A 409 8.02 -13.45 -13.06
C GLY A 409 9.33 -13.40 -13.83
N GLU A 410 9.56 -12.31 -14.56
CA GLU A 410 10.71 -12.15 -15.44
C GLU A 410 10.81 -13.34 -16.43
N GLY A 411 11.97 -13.97 -16.60
CA GLY A 411 12.13 -15.12 -17.50
C GLY A 411 11.84 -14.81 -18.97
N GLY A 412 12.00 -13.55 -19.39
CA GLY A 412 11.63 -13.05 -20.72
C GLY A 412 10.16 -12.59 -20.85
N GLY A 413 9.35 -12.70 -19.80
CA GLY A 413 7.97 -12.19 -19.74
C GLY A 413 7.85 -10.72 -19.30
N SER A 414 6.63 -10.18 -19.38
CA SER A 414 6.33 -8.76 -19.11
C SER A 414 5.98 -8.42 -17.67
N THR A 415 5.96 -9.40 -16.77
CA THR A 415 5.56 -9.23 -15.36
C THR A 415 6.74 -9.48 -14.43
N PRO A 416 7.00 -8.62 -13.43
CA PRO A 416 8.07 -8.84 -12.47
C PRO A 416 7.76 -10.02 -11.52
N LYS A 417 8.78 -10.51 -10.82
CA LYS A 417 8.61 -11.43 -9.69
C LYS A 417 7.91 -10.73 -8.53
N VAL A 418 7.09 -11.49 -7.79
CA VAL A 418 6.48 -11.05 -6.52
C VAL A 418 7.05 -11.88 -5.38
N GLN A 419 7.80 -11.22 -4.49
CA GLN A 419 8.50 -11.88 -3.38
C GLN A 419 7.55 -12.34 -2.26
N GLY A 420 7.97 -13.37 -1.52
CA GLY A 420 7.49 -13.61 -0.16
C GLY A 420 8.38 -12.84 0.82
N ARG A 421 7.78 -12.16 1.80
CA ARG A 421 8.53 -11.40 2.83
C ARG A 421 7.93 -11.68 4.19
N PHE A 422 8.77 -12.07 5.13
CA PHE A 422 8.34 -12.62 6.41
C PHE A 422 9.04 -11.95 7.59
N ASP A 423 8.33 -11.84 8.69
CA ASP A 423 8.84 -11.48 10.00
C ASP A 423 8.58 -12.63 10.98
N ALA A 424 9.50 -12.82 11.93
CA ALA A 424 9.35 -13.78 13.02
C ALA A 424 8.81 -13.06 14.26
N GLU A 425 7.53 -13.25 14.55
CA GLU A 425 6.86 -12.61 15.68
C GLU A 425 6.92 -13.51 16.91
N ALA A 426 7.62 -13.05 17.94
CA ALA A 426 7.73 -13.74 19.21
C ALA A 426 6.54 -13.40 20.14
N TRP A 427 6.02 -14.42 20.80
CA TRP A 427 4.93 -14.33 21.77
C TRP A 427 5.35 -14.87 23.14
N GLY A 428 4.91 -14.20 24.19
CA GLY A 428 5.16 -14.58 25.58
C GLY A 428 3.87 -14.88 26.33
N LYS A 429 3.98 -15.27 27.60
CA LYS A 429 2.86 -15.38 28.54
C LYS A 429 3.04 -14.36 29.67
N GLY A 430 2.04 -13.51 29.87
CA GLY A 430 2.04 -12.51 30.93
C GLY A 430 2.00 -13.17 32.31
N ALA A 431 2.17 -12.36 33.36
CA ALA A 431 2.04 -12.83 34.74
C ALA A 431 0.64 -13.42 35.06
N ASP A 432 -0.38 -13.06 34.28
CA ASP A 432 -1.74 -13.61 34.34
C ASP A 432 -1.94 -14.88 33.48
N GLY A 433 -0.87 -15.37 32.84
CA GLY A 433 -0.87 -16.54 31.96
C GLY A 433 -1.38 -16.28 30.54
N LYS A 434 -1.85 -15.06 30.22
CA LYS A 434 -2.38 -14.75 28.88
C LYS A 434 -1.27 -14.52 27.86
N PRO A 435 -1.48 -14.92 26.60
CA PRO A 435 -0.51 -14.64 25.54
C PRO A 435 -0.42 -13.13 25.29
N TYR A 436 0.79 -12.64 25.07
CA TYR A 436 1.03 -11.27 24.60
C TYR A 436 2.14 -11.25 23.57
N ARG A 437 2.02 -10.36 22.59
CA ARG A 437 3.03 -10.15 21.55
C ARG A 437 4.26 -9.52 22.19
N ILE A 438 5.43 -10.13 22.00
CA ILE A 438 6.70 -9.55 22.43
C ILE A 438 7.19 -8.56 21.38
N GLY A 439 7.31 -9.00 20.13
CA GLY A 439 7.79 -8.16 19.03
C GLY A 439 8.34 -9.01 17.87
N VAL A 440 8.94 -8.34 16.89
CA VAL A 440 9.63 -9.00 15.77
C VAL A 440 11.09 -9.26 16.15
N PHE A 441 11.54 -10.48 15.95
CA PHE A 441 12.89 -10.93 16.28
C PHE A 441 13.69 -11.26 15.02
N PRO A 442 15.02 -11.08 15.04
CA PRO A 442 15.90 -11.73 14.09
C PRO A 442 15.68 -13.26 14.12
N ALA A 443 15.69 -13.87 12.95
CA ALA A 443 15.49 -15.31 12.81
C ALA A 443 16.37 -15.86 11.67
N GLN A 444 16.62 -17.17 11.71
CA GLN A 444 17.11 -17.91 10.56
C GLN A 444 15.94 -18.49 9.78
N TRP A 445 15.96 -18.29 8.47
CA TRP A 445 14.86 -18.62 7.58
C TRP A 445 15.19 -19.77 6.64
N SER A 446 14.23 -20.66 6.44
CA SER A 446 14.32 -21.73 5.46
C SER A 446 12.94 -22.07 4.89
N VAL A 447 12.93 -22.91 3.85
CA VAL A 447 11.70 -23.45 3.26
C VAL A 447 11.77 -24.97 3.22
N GLU A 448 10.63 -25.59 3.48
CA GLU A 448 10.40 -27.02 3.33
C GLU A 448 9.22 -27.27 2.38
N ALA A 449 9.10 -28.48 1.86
CA ALA A 449 7.91 -28.88 1.13
C ALA A 449 6.71 -28.91 2.08
N PHE A 450 5.60 -28.29 1.70
CA PHE A 450 4.42 -28.20 2.56
C PHE A 450 3.71 -29.55 2.76
N ASP A 451 3.66 -30.36 1.71
CA ASP A 451 2.99 -31.66 1.69
C ASP A 451 3.82 -32.69 0.89
N ASP A 452 3.37 -33.95 0.86
CA ASP A 452 4.08 -35.03 0.17
C ASP A 452 4.11 -34.85 -1.35
N ARG A 453 3.11 -34.19 -1.93
CA ARG A 453 3.10 -33.83 -3.36
C ARG A 453 4.20 -32.80 -3.66
N ALA A 454 4.35 -31.78 -2.83
CA ALA A 454 5.42 -30.78 -2.97
C ALA A 454 6.82 -31.41 -2.85
N LYS A 455 6.98 -32.47 -2.05
CA LYS A 455 8.22 -33.27 -2.03
C LYS A 455 8.41 -34.03 -3.34
N GLU A 456 7.37 -34.71 -3.81
CA GLU A 456 7.40 -35.51 -5.04
C GLU A 456 7.74 -34.66 -6.28
N ASP A 457 7.24 -33.43 -6.34
CA ASP A 457 7.44 -32.50 -7.44
C ASP A 457 8.68 -31.60 -7.27
N GLU A 458 9.48 -31.84 -6.22
CA GLU A 458 10.67 -31.08 -5.84
C GLU A 458 10.43 -29.57 -5.74
N ASP A 459 9.31 -29.13 -5.17
CA ASP A 459 8.91 -27.72 -5.12
C ASP A 459 10.00 -26.83 -4.48
N VAL A 460 10.63 -27.29 -3.40
CA VAL A 460 11.72 -26.56 -2.70
C VAL A 460 12.90 -26.25 -3.63
N LYS A 461 13.19 -27.14 -4.58
CA LYS A 461 14.31 -27.01 -5.51
C LYS A 461 14.03 -26.01 -6.63
N PHE A 462 12.78 -25.91 -7.07
CA PHE A 462 12.43 -25.16 -8.28
C PHE A 462 11.69 -23.85 -8.01
N ALA A 463 10.94 -23.74 -6.91
CA ALA A 463 10.03 -22.63 -6.68
C ALA A 463 10.74 -21.29 -6.41
N GLY A 464 11.99 -21.32 -5.93
CA GLY A 464 12.79 -20.14 -5.63
C GLY A 464 13.76 -20.34 -4.47
N THR A 465 14.24 -19.24 -3.90
CA THR A 465 15.24 -19.27 -2.83
C THR A 465 14.83 -18.38 -1.65
N MET A 466 14.92 -18.91 -0.43
CA MET A 466 14.79 -18.15 0.80
C MET A 466 16.14 -17.56 1.21
N GLN A 467 16.19 -16.26 1.47
CA GLN A 467 17.33 -15.62 2.10
C GLN A 467 17.28 -15.89 3.62
N ALA A 468 18.33 -16.54 4.14
CA ALA A 468 18.32 -17.09 5.50
C ALA A 468 18.32 -16.02 6.61
N ASP A 469 18.86 -14.84 6.35
CA ASP A 469 19.03 -13.75 7.32
C ASP A 469 17.87 -12.74 7.30
N SER A 470 17.22 -12.56 6.14
CA SER A 470 16.20 -11.53 5.93
C SER A 470 14.78 -12.05 5.87
N GLY A 471 14.55 -13.35 5.66
CA GLY A 471 13.20 -13.87 5.46
C GLY A 471 12.56 -13.39 4.16
N VAL A 472 13.38 -13.07 3.15
CA VAL A 472 12.92 -12.70 1.82
C VAL A 472 13.04 -13.90 0.88
N PHE A 473 11.89 -14.38 0.39
CA PHE A 473 11.82 -15.41 -0.64
C PHE A 473 11.74 -14.80 -2.03
N THR A 474 12.71 -15.13 -2.89
CA THR A 474 12.70 -14.75 -4.31
C THR A 474 12.24 -15.93 -5.15
N PRO A 475 11.10 -15.82 -5.87
CA PRO A 475 10.60 -16.92 -6.69
C PRO A 475 11.44 -17.17 -7.94
N GLY A 476 11.30 -18.37 -8.51
CA GLY A 476 11.93 -18.75 -9.77
C GLY A 476 11.39 -17.98 -10.98
N ASP A 477 12.03 -18.19 -12.12
CA ASP A 477 11.64 -17.54 -13.38
C ASP A 477 10.29 -18.05 -13.88
N ALA A 478 9.59 -17.18 -14.60
CA ALA A 478 8.35 -17.52 -15.28
C ALA A 478 8.55 -18.47 -16.48
N GLY A 479 7.44 -19.02 -16.99
CA GLY A 479 7.41 -19.87 -18.17
C GLY A 479 7.54 -21.37 -17.86
N PRO A 480 7.32 -22.25 -18.85
CA PRO A 480 7.52 -23.70 -18.69
C PRO A 480 8.96 -24.02 -18.33
N ASN A 481 9.19 -24.90 -17.36
CA ASN A 481 10.54 -25.36 -17.00
C ASN A 481 10.74 -26.82 -17.45
N PRO A 482 11.53 -27.08 -18.52
CA PRO A 482 11.77 -28.44 -19.03
C PRO A 482 12.42 -29.41 -18.05
N GLN A 483 13.01 -28.91 -16.95
CA GLN A 483 13.60 -29.74 -15.90
C GLN A 483 12.56 -30.28 -14.91
N ARG A 484 11.32 -29.78 -14.95
CA ARG A 484 10.23 -30.24 -14.09
C ARG A 484 9.34 -31.24 -14.81
N LYS A 485 8.64 -32.07 -14.02
CA LYS A 485 7.58 -32.95 -14.55
C LYS A 485 6.57 -32.11 -15.35
N MET A 486 6.15 -32.65 -16.50
CA MET A 486 5.22 -32.01 -17.44
C MET A 486 5.68 -30.64 -17.98
N SER A 487 6.96 -30.31 -17.84
CA SER A 487 7.49 -28.98 -18.13
C SER A 487 6.72 -27.87 -17.41
N THR A 488 6.19 -28.15 -16.22
CA THR A 488 5.40 -27.18 -15.45
C THR A 488 6.25 -25.97 -15.05
N ASN A 489 5.59 -24.90 -14.58
CA ASN A 489 6.26 -23.69 -14.14
C ASN A 489 7.05 -23.90 -12.84
N ASN A 490 7.85 -22.91 -12.44
CA ASN A 490 8.51 -22.83 -11.12
C ASN A 490 7.53 -22.45 -9.98
N ALA A 491 6.31 -22.99 -10.01
CA ALA A 491 5.35 -22.87 -8.92
C ALA A 491 5.67 -23.84 -7.77
N GLY A 492 5.10 -23.64 -6.59
CA GLY A 492 5.29 -24.60 -5.50
C GLY A 492 4.45 -24.32 -4.26
N ASN A 493 4.27 -25.36 -3.46
CA ASN A 493 3.57 -25.33 -2.17
C ASN A 493 4.59 -25.48 -1.03
N LEU A 494 4.92 -24.38 -0.36
CA LEU A 494 6.06 -24.31 0.57
C LEU A 494 5.63 -24.01 2.00
N LYS A 495 6.28 -24.67 2.95
CA LYS A 495 6.26 -24.32 4.36
C LYS A 495 7.44 -23.41 4.66
N VAL A 496 7.18 -22.25 5.25
CA VAL A 496 8.19 -21.27 5.64
C VAL A 496 8.55 -21.50 7.11
N ILE A 497 9.83 -21.64 7.42
CA ILE A 497 10.30 -21.88 8.78
C ILE A 497 11.12 -20.69 9.25
N ALA A 498 10.75 -20.12 10.40
CA ALA A 498 11.54 -19.14 11.13
C ALA A 498 12.11 -19.78 12.39
N ALA A 499 13.42 -19.71 12.60
CA ALA A 499 14.08 -20.14 13.83
C ALA A 499 14.62 -18.92 14.59
N VAL A 500 14.07 -18.64 15.77
CA VAL A 500 14.48 -17.53 16.65
C VAL A 500 15.27 -18.10 17.81
N ASP A 501 16.44 -17.53 18.08
CA ASP A 501 17.27 -17.91 19.22
C ASP A 501 16.81 -17.16 20.48
N ASP A 502 16.43 -17.92 21.52
CA ASP A 502 16.18 -17.43 22.88
C ASP A 502 17.17 -18.09 23.85
N ALA A 503 18.30 -17.40 24.08
CA ALA A 503 19.46 -17.95 24.79
C ALA A 503 19.99 -19.23 24.11
N GLU A 504 20.04 -20.36 24.80
CA GLU A 504 20.57 -21.63 24.26
C GLU A 504 19.53 -22.48 23.50
N LYS A 505 18.31 -21.95 23.28
CA LYS A 505 17.22 -22.67 22.62
C LYS A 505 16.81 -21.96 21.33
N SER A 506 16.76 -22.70 20.24
CA SER A 506 16.15 -22.25 18.99
C SER A 506 14.67 -22.63 18.98
N LEU A 507 13.79 -21.63 18.85
CA LEU A 507 12.34 -21.80 18.79
C LEU A 507 11.88 -21.58 17.35
N THR A 508 11.10 -22.53 16.83
CA THR A 508 10.63 -22.47 15.44
C THR A 508 9.18 -22.00 15.36
N GLY A 509 8.91 -21.17 14.35
CA GLY A 509 7.57 -20.85 13.87
C GLY A 509 7.41 -21.31 12.43
N GLU A 510 6.19 -21.65 12.05
CA GLU A 510 5.86 -22.09 10.69
C GLU A 510 4.85 -21.13 10.05
N GLY A 511 4.98 -20.96 8.73
CA GLY A 511 4.03 -20.27 7.88
C GLY A 511 3.83 -21.03 6.57
N HIS A 512 2.87 -20.60 5.77
CA HIS A 512 2.50 -21.21 4.50
C HIS A 512 2.66 -20.20 3.37
N MET A 513 3.42 -20.58 2.34
CA MET A 513 3.59 -19.78 1.14
C MET A 513 3.29 -20.61 -0.10
N ILE A 514 2.44 -20.07 -0.98
CA ILE A 514 2.23 -20.62 -2.31
C ILE A 514 2.98 -19.76 -3.31
N VAL A 515 3.87 -20.37 -4.09
CA VAL A 515 4.48 -19.75 -5.26
C VAL A 515 3.62 -20.10 -6.48
N THR A 516 3.08 -19.10 -7.17
CA THR A 516 2.13 -19.32 -8.27
C THR A 516 2.44 -18.47 -9.50
N VAL A 517 1.58 -18.60 -10.52
CA VAL A 517 1.70 -17.94 -11.82
C VAL A 517 1.41 -16.44 -11.75
N GLN A 518 1.75 -15.77 -12.84
CA GLN A 518 1.60 -14.33 -12.98
C GLN A 518 0.14 -13.93 -13.18
N ARG A 519 -0.09 -12.62 -13.14
CA ARG A 519 -1.35 -12.00 -13.53
C ARG A 519 -1.03 -10.75 -14.33
N TRP A 520 -1.72 -10.57 -15.45
CA TRP A 520 -1.47 -9.45 -16.38
C TRP A 520 -2.43 -8.28 -16.19
N ASN A 521 -3.61 -8.54 -15.64
CA ASN A 521 -4.56 -7.49 -15.27
C ASN A 521 -4.36 -7.09 -13.81
N ASN A 522 -3.65 -5.98 -13.59
CA ASN A 522 -3.31 -5.46 -12.27
C ASN A 522 -3.86 -4.04 -12.10
N PRO A 523 -5.18 -3.86 -11.92
CA PRO A 523 -5.74 -2.54 -11.70
C PRO A 523 -5.30 -1.97 -10.34
N PRO A 524 -5.43 -0.64 -10.15
CA PRO A 524 -5.08 0.06 -8.91
C PRO A 524 -5.67 -0.52 -7.61
N ILE A 525 -6.90 -1.07 -7.65
CA ILE A 525 -7.53 -1.78 -6.53
C ILE A 525 -7.58 -3.27 -6.90
N PRO A 526 -7.13 -4.22 -6.06
CA PRO A 526 -7.07 -5.65 -6.39
C PRO A 526 -8.42 -6.29 -6.67
#